data_AF-A0A956Q775-F1
#
_entry.id   AF-A0A956Q775-F1
#
_cell.length_a   1.000
_cell.length_b   1.000
_cell.length_c   1.000
_cell.angle_alpha   90.00
_cell.angle_beta   90.00
_cell.angle_gamma   90.00
#
_symmetry.space_group_name_H-M   'P 1'
#
loop_
_entity.id
_entity.type
_entity.pdbx_description
1 polymer ?
#
loop_
_entity_poly.entity_id
_entity_poly.type
_entity_poly.pdbx_seq_one_letter_code
_entity_poly.pdbx_strand_id
1 'polypeptide(L)'
;ALGSAALGCWLEGRRPQAGWLAGGALLGYLLTALNPYGTSIWMFPFSLLGRDAFRLGLNEWAAPDLLGAQLGYLVLALSAAALVLVRGREDRVLCLWALLFLAAGLKTWRHEPLAALALAYILPGLLPELRWPSRWMVGPILSLVAGLVLWQRASGGVERLTGLHTFFPVYACDWIEANPGLPERILNPYEWGGYLLWRLGPQRKVFFDGRAHTVYPEQVYIDGLFTQFGEPWSRLLAREGFAPPSGDLAEILERYQVEMVLCNRLQGNLAQRMPAGWYLAYEDGNCQAFLRDTPENRGRTLLVPPR
;
A
#
# COMPACT_ATOMS: atom_id res chain seq x y z
N ALA A 1 2.87 21.32 7.19
CA ALA A 1 3.73 21.93 8.25
C ALA A 1 3.45 23.42 8.43
N LEU A 2 3.77 24.30 7.47
CA LEU A 2 3.60 25.75 7.61
C LEU A 2 2.15 26.18 7.89
N GLY A 3 1.15 25.58 7.22
CA GLY A 3 -0.26 25.86 7.50
C GLY A 3 -0.68 25.51 8.92
N SER A 4 -0.25 24.35 9.44
CA SER A 4 -0.51 23.95 10.83
C SER A 4 0.17 24.89 11.83
N ALA A 5 1.40 25.33 11.55
CA ALA A 5 2.12 26.30 12.37
C ALA A 5 1.45 27.69 12.34
N ALA A 6 0.90 28.10 11.19
CA ALA A 6 0.13 29.33 11.05
C ALA A 6 -1.13 29.29 11.92
N LEU A 7 -1.86 28.16 11.90
CA LEU A 7 -3.03 27.94 12.75
C LEU A 7 -2.66 28.01 14.25
N GLY A 8 -1.54 27.38 14.65
CA GLY A 8 -1.05 27.44 16.03
C GLY A 8 -0.75 28.89 16.47
N CYS A 9 0.02 29.63 15.67
CA CYS A 9 0.32 31.04 15.94
C CYS A 9 -0.97 31.88 16.02
N TRP A 10 -1.97 31.58 15.19
CA TRP A 10 -3.25 32.29 15.20
C TRP A 10 -4.05 32.04 16.48
N LEU A 11 -4.12 30.78 16.92
CA LEU A 11 -4.79 30.37 18.16
C LEU A 11 -4.13 30.96 19.42
N GLU A 12 -2.82 31.17 19.37
CA GLU A 12 -2.04 31.79 20.45
C GLU A 12 -2.01 33.33 20.38
N GLY A 13 -2.68 33.95 19.41
CA GLY A 13 -2.73 35.40 19.25
C GLY A 13 -1.51 36.03 18.56
N ARG A 14 -0.56 35.23 18.07
CA ARG A 14 0.65 35.66 17.34
C ARG A 14 0.35 35.98 15.87
N ARG A 15 -0.49 36.99 15.63
CA ARG A 15 -1.05 37.34 14.29
C ARG A 15 -0.01 37.61 13.20
N PRO A 16 1.09 38.38 13.43
CA PRO A 16 2.07 38.64 12.37
C PRO A 16 2.80 37.37 11.90
N GLN A 17 3.16 36.51 12.85
CA GLN A 17 3.83 35.23 12.56
C GLN A 17 2.88 34.26 11.83
N ALA A 18 1.60 34.23 12.24
CA ALA A 18 0.58 33.47 11.54
C ALA A 18 0.44 33.91 10.07
N GLY A 19 0.49 35.23 9.79
CA GLY A 19 0.44 35.77 8.43
C GLY A 19 1.60 35.30 7.55
N TRP A 20 2.84 35.40 8.04
CA TRP A 20 4.02 34.92 7.31
C TRP A 20 3.96 33.42 7.01
N LEU A 21 3.59 32.61 8.00
CA LEU A 21 3.47 31.17 7.85
C LEU A 21 2.34 30.78 6.89
N ALA A 22 1.21 31.49 6.95
CA ALA A 22 0.10 31.29 6.02
C ALA A 22 0.48 31.67 4.59
N GLY A 23 1.19 32.79 4.40
CA GLY A 23 1.70 33.21 3.10
C GLY A 23 2.68 32.19 2.52
N GLY A 24 3.62 31.67 3.33
CA GLY A 24 4.52 30.60 2.92
C GLY A 24 3.79 29.29 2.59
N ALA A 25 2.76 28.93 3.36
CA ALA A 25 1.92 27.77 3.08
C ALA A 25 1.14 27.91 1.77
N LEU A 26 0.56 29.10 1.52
CA LEU A 26 -0.17 29.41 0.30
C LEU A 26 0.78 29.38 -0.91
N LEU A 27 1.95 30.02 -0.82
CA LEU A 27 2.95 29.97 -1.88
C LEU A 27 3.37 28.53 -2.16
N GLY A 28 3.68 27.74 -1.12
CA GLY A 28 4.01 26.32 -1.27
C GLY A 28 2.89 25.53 -1.95
N TYR A 29 1.62 25.76 -1.57
CA TYR A 29 0.46 25.15 -2.21
C TYR A 29 0.35 25.55 -3.69
N LEU A 30 0.49 26.83 -4.03
CA LEU A 30 0.45 27.30 -5.41
C LEU A 30 1.59 26.73 -6.26
N LEU A 31 2.79 26.61 -5.68
CA LEU A 31 3.95 25.99 -6.35
C LEU A 31 3.71 24.51 -6.67
N THR A 32 2.81 23.81 -5.97
CA THR A 32 2.45 22.43 -6.35
C THR A 32 1.81 22.34 -7.73
N ALA A 33 1.23 23.42 -8.27
CA ALA A 33 0.71 23.44 -9.64
C ALA A 33 1.82 23.48 -10.71
N LEU A 34 3.08 23.69 -10.34
CA LEU A 34 4.24 23.66 -11.25
C LEU A 34 4.73 22.22 -11.50
N ASN A 35 3.81 21.27 -11.63
CA ASN A 35 4.09 19.90 -12.01
C ASN A 35 3.32 19.54 -13.29
N PRO A 36 3.61 18.40 -13.96
CA PRO A 36 2.95 18.03 -15.21
C PRO A 36 1.42 17.89 -15.15
N TYR A 37 0.85 17.68 -13.96
CA TYR A 37 -0.60 17.63 -13.72
C TYR A 37 -1.23 19.03 -13.56
N GLY A 38 -0.44 20.09 -13.38
CA GLY A 38 -0.95 21.44 -13.22
C GLY A 38 -1.87 21.56 -11.99
N THR A 39 -2.98 22.28 -12.14
CA THR A 39 -3.98 22.45 -11.08
C THR A 39 -4.87 21.23 -10.86
N SER A 40 -4.83 20.22 -11.74
CA SER A 40 -5.65 19.02 -11.60
C SER A 40 -5.27 18.19 -10.36
N ILE A 41 -4.01 18.30 -9.91
CA ILE A 41 -3.53 17.67 -8.68
C ILE A 41 -4.29 18.14 -7.43
N TRP A 42 -4.86 19.35 -7.47
CA TRP A 42 -5.67 19.86 -6.36
C TRP A 42 -7.02 19.18 -6.26
N MET A 43 -7.55 18.70 -7.39
CA MET A 43 -8.84 18.01 -7.46
C MET A 43 -8.72 16.51 -7.17
N PHE A 44 -7.53 15.94 -7.26
CA PHE A 44 -7.27 14.51 -7.07
C PHE A 44 -7.77 13.93 -5.73
N PRO A 45 -7.57 14.57 -4.55
CA PRO A 45 -8.14 14.03 -3.31
C PRO A 45 -9.67 13.94 -3.34
N PHE A 46 -10.32 14.80 -4.13
CA PHE A 46 -11.76 14.82 -4.28
C PHE A 46 -12.28 13.78 -5.28
N SER A 47 -11.47 13.33 -6.25
CA SER A 47 -11.85 12.21 -7.12
C SER A 47 -11.93 10.89 -6.36
N LEU A 48 -11.28 10.80 -5.20
CA LEU A 48 -11.38 9.67 -4.27
C LEU A 48 -12.60 9.74 -3.35
N LEU A 49 -13.36 10.84 -3.39
CA LEU A 49 -14.63 10.96 -2.69
C LEU A 49 -15.75 10.36 -3.55
N GLY A 50 -16.59 9.49 -2.96
CA GLY A 50 -17.68 8.83 -3.68
C GLY A 50 -17.59 7.32 -3.61
N ARG A 51 -18.10 6.62 -4.63
CA ARG A 51 -17.87 5.18 -4.90
C ARG A 51 -16.83 5.07 -6.00
N ASP A 52 -15.83 4.22 -5.80
CA ASP A 52 -14.71 4.08 -6.72
C ASP A 52 -14.16 2.65 -6.60
N ALA A 53 -14.03 1.95 -7.73
CA ALA A 53 -13.50 0.59 -7.76
C ALA A 53 -12.03 0.54 -7.33
N PHE A 54 -11.26 1.62 -7.49
CA PHE A 54 -9.85 1.68 -7.07
C PHE A 54 -9.64 1.54 -5.55
N ARG A 55 -10.68 1.76 -4.75
CA ARG A 55 -10.64 1.50 -3.29
C ARG A 55 -11.11 0.09 -2.93
N LEU A 56 -11.78 -0.59 -3.85
CA LEU A 56 -12.12 -2.00 -3.70
C LEU A 56 -10.88 -2.86 -3.99
N GLY A 57 -10.70 -3.93 -3.20
CA GLY A 57 -9.61 -4.89 -3.39
C GLY A 57 -8.26 -4.43 -2.82
N LEU A 58 -8.11 -3.16 -2.45
CA LEU A 58 -6.95 -2.68 -1.71
C LEU A 58 -7.18 -2.79 -0.21
N ASN A 59 -6.37 -3.62 0.45
CA ASN A 59 -6.48 -3.80 1.88
C ASN A 59 -6.38 -2.45 2.61
N GLU A 60 -5.52 -1.52 2.16
CA GLU A 60 -5.31 -0.19 2.77
C GLU A 60 -6.58 0.68 2.96
N TRP A 61 -7.64 0.43 2.20
CA TRP A 61 -8.92 1.13 2.30
C TRP A 61 -9.97 0.38 3.14
N ALA A 62 -9.65 -0.81 3.64
CA ALA A 62 -10.52 -1.55 4.55
C ALA A 62 -10.53 -0.95 5.96
N ALA A 63 -11.62 -1.19 6.68
CA ALA A 63 -11.69 -0.87 8.10
C ALA A 63 -10.71 -1.80 8.86
N PRO A 64 -10.02 -1.29 9.90
CA PRO A 64 -9.13 -2.12 10.70
C PRO A 64 -9.92 -3.20 11.46
N ASP A 65 -9.36 -4.41 11.54
CA ASP A 65 -9.79 -5.43 12.47
C ASP A 65 -9.19 -5.12 13.86
N LEU A 66 -9.92 -4.29 14.61
CA LEU A 66 -9.50 -3.76 15.92
C LEU A 66 -9.36 -4.82 17.01
N LEU A 67 -9.94 -6.02 16.81
CA LEU A 67 -9.88 -7.12 17.77
C LEU A 67 -8.97 -8.26 17.32
N GLY A 68 -8.54 -8.27 16.07
CA GLY A 68 -7.54 -9.20 15.55
C GLY A 68 -6.26 -8.49 15.13
N ALA A 69 -5.96 -8.48 13.83
CA ALA A 69 -4.64 -8.11 13.31
C ALA A 69 -4.22 -6.66 13.61
N GLN A 70 -5.18 -5.74 13.81
CA GLN A 70 -4.92 -4.32 14.09
C GLN A 70 -5.23 -3.93 15.54
N LEU A 71 -5.20 -4.85 16.50
CA LEU A 71 -5.36 -4.54 17.93
C LEU A 71 -4.38 -3.46 18.42
N GLY A 72 -3.15 -3.44 17.89
CA GLY A 72 -2.16 -2.39 18.20
C GLY A 72 -2.66 -0.97 17.87
N TYR A 73 -3.44 -0.83 16.80
CA TYR A 73 -4.05 0.44 16.43
C TYR A 73 -5.14 0.88 17.42
N LEU A 74 -5.95 -0.05 17.93
CA LEU A 74 -6.92 0.25 18.98
C LEU A 74 -6.22 0.76 20.24
N VAL A 75 -5.14 0.09 20.67
CA VAL A 75 -4.34 0.53 21.83
C VAL A 75 -3.76 1.92 21.60
N LEU A 76 -3.24 2.18 20.40
CA LEU A 76 -2.71 3.49 20.00
C LEU A 76 -3.80 4.56 20.05
N ALA A 77 -4.99 4.27 19.53
CA ALA A 77 -6.14 5.18 19.53
C ALA A 77 -6.64 5.51 20.94
N LEU A 78 -6.71 4.53 21.83
CA LEU A 78 -7.10 4.76 23.22
C LEU A 78 -6.04 5.56 23.98
N SER A 79 -4.76 5.25 23.77
CA SER A 79 -3.63 5.99 24.35
C SER A 79 -3.64 7.45 23.91
N ALA A 80 -3.95 7.69 22.64
CA ALA A 80 -4.11 9.01 22.09
C ALA A 80 -5.30 9.79 22.61
N ALA A 81 -6.47 9.14 22.71
CA ALA A 81 -7.65 9.77 23.25
C ALA A 81 -7.41 10.21 24.70
N ALA A 82 -6.80 9.34 25.52
CA ALA A 82 -6.37 9.68 26.88
C ALA A 82 -5.39 10.86 26.89
N LEU A 83 -4.43 10.89 25.97
CA LEU A 83 -3.44 11.95 25.84
C LEU A 83 -4.05 13.31 25.49
N VAL A 84 -4.97 13.34 24.52
CA VAL A 84 -5.69 14.57 24.14
C VAL A 84 -6.54 15.09 25.30
N LEU A 85 -7.13 14.21 26.11
CA LEU A 85 -7.89 14.61 27.29
C LEU A 85 -7.01 15.26 28.37
N VAL A 86 -5.77 14.79 28.54
CA VAL A 86 -4.83 15.31 29.55
C VAL A 86 -4.11 16.58 29.09
N ARG A 87 -3.61 16.60 27.84
CA ARG A 87 -2.73 17.66 27.31
C ARG A 87 -3.32 18.49 26.19
N GLY A 88 -4.62 18.33 25.88
CA GLY A 88 -5.31 19.11 24.84
C GLY A 88 -5.23 20.63 25.01
N ARG A 89 -4.80 21.12 26.18
CA ARG A 89 -4.61 22.54 26.46
C ARG A 89 -3.26 23.09 26.00
N GLU A 90 -2.22 22.26 25.86
CA GLU A 90 -0.85 22.69 25.58
C GLU A 90 -0.55 22.76 24.08
N ASP A 91 -0.94 21.75 23.30
CA ASP A 91 -0.78 21.75 21.85
C ASP A 91 -2.08 21.32 21.14
N ARG A 92 -3.00 22.30 21.04
CA ARG A 92 -4.35 22.11 20.47
C ARG A 92 -4.33 21.65 19.03
N VAL A 93 -3.36 22.13 18.24
CA VAL A 93 -3.28 21.82 16.80
C VAL A 93 -2.84 20.38 16.60
N LEU A 94 -1.84 19.92 17.35
CA LEU A 94 -1.38 18.56 17.22
C LEU A 94 -2.39 17.55 17.78
N CYS A 95 -3.07 17.88 18.88
CA CYS A 95 -4.19 17.07 19.38
C CYS A 95 -5.33 16.95 18.36
N LEU A 96 -5.66 18.05 17.66
CA LEU A 96 -6.64 18.02 16.58
C LEU A 96 -6.22 17.06 15.46
N TRP A 97 -4.97 17.13 15.01
CA TRP A 97 -4.46 16.22 13.96
C TRP A 97 -4.42 14.77 14.42
N ALA A 98 -4.00 14.49 15.65
CA ALA A 98 -4.01 13.15 16.22
C ALA A 98 -5.43 12.57 16.23
N LEU A 99 -6.41 13.31 16.76
CA LEU A 99 -7.82 12.87 16.75
C LEU A 99 -8.35 12.66 15.33
N LEU A 100 -8.01 13.54 14.40
CA LEU A 100 -8.45 13.44 13.00
C LEU A 100 -7.90 12.17 12.33
N PHE A 101 -6.60 11.91 12.45
CA PHE A 101 -6.00 10.71 11.86
C PHE A 101 -6.46 9.43 12.55
N LEU A 102 -6.76 9.48 13.85
CA LEU A 102 -7.33 8.35 14.56
C LEU A 102 -8.76 8.04 14.10
N ALA A 103 -9.61 9.05 14.00
CA ALA A 103 -10.95 8.89 13.47
C ALA A 103 -10.91 8.38 12.01
N ALA A 104 -10.00 8.92 11.19
CA ALA A 104 -9.80 8.48 9.82
C ALA A 104 -9.28 7.02 9.75
N GLY A 105 -8.39 6.62 10.65
CA GLY A 105 -7.84 5.27 10.68
C GLY A 105 -8.81 4.20 11.16
N LEU A 106 -9.81 4.57 11.97
CA LEU A 106 -10.94 3.68 12.31
C LEU A 106 -11.81 3.37 11.08
N LYS A 107 -11.79 4.25 10.06
CA LYS A 107 -12.49 4.01 8.79
C LYS A 107 -11.61 3.27 7.79
N THR A 108 -10.33 3.63 7.71
CA THR A 108 -9.38 3.09 6.73
C THR A 108 -8.00 3.01 7.37
N TRP A 109 -7.51 1.80 7.62
CA TRP A 109 -6.29 1.59 8.42
C TRP A 109 -5.02 2.23 7.81
N ARG A 110 -5.01 2.68 6.54
CA ARG A 110 -3.89 3.46 5.97
C ARG A 110 -3.54 4.75 6.72
N HIS A 111 -4.43 5.27 7.56
CA HIS A 111 -4.13 6.43 8.41
C HIS A 111 -3.45 6.05 9.74
N GLU A 112 -3.30 4.76 10.03
CA GLU A 112 -2.64 4.24 11.23
C GLU A 112 -1.20 4.77 11.40
N PRO A 113 -0.32 4.74 10.38
CA PRO A 113 1.03 5.27 10.52
C PRO A 113 1.05 6.78 10.80
N LEU A 114 0.11 7.54 10.22
CA LEU A 114 0.01 8.99 10.45
C LEU A 114 -0.43 9.31 11.88
N ALA A 115 -1.39 8.55 12.40
CA ALA A 115 -1.79 8.64 13.79
C ALA A 115 -0.62 8.28 14.73
N ALA A 116 0.12 7.22 14.43
CA ALA A 116 1.28 6.80 15.20
C ALA A 116 2.37 7.88 15.24
N LEU A 117 2.66 8.51 14.10
CA LEU A 117 3.63 9.60 14.02
C LEU A 117 3.20 10.84 14.81
N ALA A 118 1.92 11.22 14.70
CA ALA A 118 1.39 12.34 15.48
C ALA A 118 1.54 12.07 16.99
N LEU A 119 1.27 10.84 17.42
CA LEU A 119 1.37 10.45 18.82
C LEU A 119 2.79 10.32 19.32
N ALA A 120 3.71 9.79 18.51
CA ALA A 120 5.13 9.72 18.83
C ALA A 120 5.72 11.11 19.11
N TYR A 121 5.17 12.17 18.51
CA TYR A 121 5.57 13.54 18.79
C TYR A 121 4.98 14.10 20.09
N ILE A 122 3.72 13.77 20.44
CA ILE A 122 3.09 14.25 21.68
C ILE A 122 3.62 13.47 22.90
N LEU A 123 3.90 12.18 22.75
CA LEU A 123 4.24 11.25 23.83
C LEU A 123 5.43 11.71 24.72
N PRO A 124 6.53 12.27 24.19
CA PRO A 124 7.62 12.81 25.01
C PRO A 124 7.18 13.89 26.00
N GLY A 125 6.15 14.69 25.66
CA GLY A 125 5.59 15.70 26.57
C GLY A 125 4.93 15.11 27.82
N LEU A 126 4.57 13.82 27.80
CA LEU A 126 4.01 13.08 28.95
C LEU A 126 5.07 12.47 29.86
N LEU A 127 6.27 12.18 29.34
CA LEU A 127 7.33 11.52 30.11
C LEU A 127 7.70 12.25 31.42
N PRO A 128 7.62 13.60 31.53
CA PRO A 128 7.88 14.31 32.77
C PRO A 128 6.78 14.19 33.84
N GLU A 129 5.51 14.09 33.42
CA GLU A 129 4.36 13.97 34.33
C GLU A 129 4.03 12.51 34.67
N LEU A 130 4.43 11.59 33.80
CA LEU A 130 4.44 10.17 34.08
C LEU A 130 5.48 9.93 35.17
N ARG A 131 5.03 9.83 36.43
CA ARG A 131 5.89 9.34 37.50
C ARG A 131 6.46 8.03 37.03
N TRP A 132 7.78 8.00 36.78
CA TRP A 132 8.42 6.81 36.29
C TRP A 132 8.01 5.67 37.21
N PRO A 133 7.47 4.59 36.64
CA PRO A 133 7.09 3.48 37.45
C PRO A 133 8.36 3.05 38.20
N SER A 134 8.24 2.81 39.50
CA SER A 134 9.37 2.52 40.40
C SER A 134 10.40 1.62 39.71
N ARG A 135 11.71 1.76 39.95
CA ARG A 135 12.80 1.02 39.25
C ARG A 135 12.52 -0.48 38.98
N TRP A 136 11.70 -1.10 39.82
CA TRP A 136 11.16 -2.46 39.70
C TRP A 136 10.26 -2.74 38.49
N MET A 137 9.64 -1.73 37.89
CA MET A 137 8.77 -1.81 36.71
C MET A 137 9.53 -1.59 35.38
N VAL A 138 10.76 -1.06 35.45
CA VAL A 138 11.66 -0.97 34.28
C VAL A 138 11.96 -2.38 33.75
N GLY A 139 12.22 -3.35 34.64
CA GLY A 139 12.43 -4.75 34.29
C GLY A 139 11.25 -5.34 33.49
N PRO A 140 10.02 -5.34 34.03
CA PRO A 140 8.81 -5.79 33.33
C PRO A 140 8.55 -5.09 32.00
N ILE A 141 8.74 -3.77 31.90
CA ILE A 141 8.56 -3.03 30.65
C ILE A 141 9.62 -3.46 29.62
N LEU A 142 10.89 -3.54 30.02
CA LEU A 142 11.96 -4.02 29.15
C LEU A 142 11.74 -5.48 28.76
N SER A 143 11.24 -6.33 29.66
CA SER A 143 10.90 -7.73 29.38
C SER A 143 9.69 -7.86 28.47
N LEU A 144 8.71 -6.96 28.57
CA LEU A 144 7.56 -6.90 27.66
C LEU A 144 8.00 -6.44 26.28
N VAL A 145 8.80 -5.38 26.18
CA VAL A 145 9.35 -4.90 24.91
C VAL A 145 10.28 -5.95 24.30
N ALA A 146 11.17 -6.55 25.08
CA ALA A 146 12.02 -7.64 24.64
C ALA A 146 11.20 -8.87 24.24
N GLY A 147 10.17 -9.23 25.00
CA GLY A 147 9.23 -10.29 24.67
C GLY A 147 8.47 -10.02 23.37
N LEU A 148 8.03 -8.78 23.14
CA LEU A 148 7.37 -8.36 21.91
C LEU A 148 8.35 -8.40 20.71
N VAL A 149 9.59 -7.96 20.91
CA VAL A 149 10.66 -8.03 19.89
C VAL A 149 11.04 -9.48 19.58
N LEU A 150 11.14 -10.33 20.60
CA LEU A 150 11.45 -11.75 20.46
C LEU A 150 10.29 -12.52 19.85
N TRP A 151 9.04 -12.21 20.22
CA TRP A 151 7.85 -12.76 19.60
C TRP A 151 7.75 -12.33 18.13
N GLN A 152 7.97 -11.05 17.82
CA GLN A 152 8.09 -10.56 16.44
C GLN A 152 9.18 -11.31 15.67
N ARG A 153 10.35 -11.53 16.26
CA ARG A 153 11.43 -12.31 15.63
C ARG A 153 11.07 -13.78 15.43
N ALA A 154 10.48 -14.42 16.44
CA ALA A 154 10.07 -15.83 16.41
C ALA A 154 8.88 -16.08 15.46
N SER A 155 8.03 -15.07 15.24
CA SER A 155 6.95 -15.09 14.25
C SER A 155 7.39 -14.69 12.83
N GLY A 156 8.70 -14.61 12.58
CA GLY A 156 9.29 -14.38 11.25
C GLY A 156 9.49 -12.90 10.89
N GLY A 157 9.46 -11.99 11.86
CA GLY A 157 9.42 -10.54 11.65
C GLY A 157 10.65 -9.93 10.96
N VAL A 158 11.85 -10.50 11.07
CA VAL A 158 13.06 -9.88 10.47
C VAL A 158 13.24 -10.21 8.98
N GLU A 159 12.93 -11.44 8.56
CA GLU A 159 12.85 -11.76 7.12
C GLU A 159 11.67 -11.05 6.45
N ARG A 160 10.57 -10.81 7.18
CA ARG A 160 9.48 -9.93 6.72
C ARG A 160 9.89 -8.46 6.59
N LEU A 161 10.83 -7.98 7.41
CA LEU A 161 11.30 -6.58 7.39
C LEU A 161 12.24 -6.29 6.21
N THR A 162 13.00 -7.26 5.71
CA THR A 162 13.82 -7.12 4.48
C THR A 162 13.22 -7.79 3.25
N GLY A 163 12.03 -8.42 3.38
CA GLY A 163 11.45 -9.50 2.56
C GLY A 163 11.26 -9.28 1.05
N LEU A 164 12.18 -8.64 0.37
CA LEU A 164 12.19 -8.39 -1.06
C LEU A 164 11.97 -9.67 -1.86
N HIS A 165 12.70 -10.75 -1.58
CA HIS A 165 12.52 -12.03 -2.29
C HIS A 165 11.21 -12.76 -1.91
N THR A 166 10.68 -12.49 -0.71
CA THR A 166 9.43 -13.09 -0.21
C THR A 166 8.20 -12.35 -0.76
N PHE A 167 8.31 -11.05 -0.99
CA PHE A 167 7.20 -10.20 -1.43
C PHE A 167 7.26 -9.81 -2.90
N PHE A 168 8.45 -9.87 -3.53
CA PHE A 168 8.67 -9.49 -4.93
C PHE A 168 9.37 -10.61 -5.72
N PRO A 169 9.14 -10.67 -7.05
CA PRO A 169 9.58 -11.79 -7.88
C PRO A 169 11.04 -11.61 -8.33
N VAL A 170 11.97 -11.51 -7.38
CA VAL A 170 13.38 -11.15 -7.64
C VAL A 170 14.04 -12.15 -8.60
N TYR A 171 13.91 -13.45 -8.34
CA TYR A 171 14.53 -14.48 -9.17
C TYR A 171 13.84 -14.66 -10.52
N ALA A 172 12.51 -14.46 -10.59
CA ALA A 172 11.80 -14.45 -11.87
C ALA A 172 12.30 -13.28 -12.74
N CYS A 173 12.62 -12.13 -12.14
CA CYS A 173 13.20 -11.03 -12.86
C CYS A 173 14.64 -11.33 -13.32
N ASP A 174 15.46 -11.99 -12.49
CA ASP A 174 16.82 -12.44 -12.89
C ASP A 174 16.72 -13.38 -14.11
N TRP A 175 15.73 -14.28 -14.11
CA TRP A 175 15.42 -15.14 -15.23
C TRP A 175 14.97 -14.34 -16.47
N ILE A 176 14.13 -13.32 -16.32
CA ILE A 176 13.68 -12.48 -17.44
C ILE A 176 14.85 -11.70 -18.07
N GLU A 177 15.75 -11.16 -17.26
CA GLU A 177 16.92 -10.40 -17.70
C GLU A 177 17.95 -11.31 -18.40
N ALA A 178 18.13 -12.53 -17.89
CA ALA A 178 18.99 -13.54 -18.53
C ALA A 178 18.43 -14.03 -19.89
N ASN A 179 17.16 -13.77 -20.18
CA ASN A 179 16.47 -14.22 -21.39
C ASN A 179 15.85 -13.03 -22.16
N PRO A 180 16.68 -12.17 -22.80
CA PRO A 180 16.19 -10.96 -23.46
C PRO A 180 15.16 -11.25 -24.56
N GLY A 181 15.21 -12.43 -25.19
CA GLY A 181 14.27 -12.85 -26.22
C GLY A 181 12.83 -13.08 -25.75
N LEU A 182 12.57 -13.17 -24.44
CA LEU A 182 11.21 -13.36 -23.89
C LEU A 182 10.23 -12.27 -24.35
N PRO A 183 8.91 -12.47 -24.21
CA PRO A 183 7.92 -11.46 -24.60
C PRO A 183 7.98 -10.15 -23.79
N GLU A 184 7.51 -9.06 -24.39
CA GLU A 184 7.54 -7.73 -23.78
C GLU A 184 6.38 -7.50 -22.81
N ARG A 185 5.16 -7.95 -23.15
CA ARG A 185 3.93 -7.63 -22.42
C ARG A 185 3.64 -8.63 -21.32
N ILE A 186 3.75 -8.15 -20.08
CA ILE A 186 3.63 -8.95 -18.87
C ILE A 186 2.33 -8.62 -18.15
N LEU A 187 1.48 -9.62 -17.93
CA LEU A 187 0.47 -9.57 -16.88
C LEU A 187 1.14 -9.91 -15.54
N ASN A 188 0.98 -9.02 -14.57
CA ASN A 188 1.61 -9.13 -13.26
C ASN A 188 0.57 -8.94 -12.14
N PRO A 189 0.81 -9.47 -10.93
CA PRO A 189 0.07 -9.09 -9.73
C PRO A 189 0.20 -7.59 -9.46
N TYR A 190 -0.86 -6.97 -8.95
CA TYR A 190 -0.94 -5.52 -8.74
C TYR A 190 0.24 -4.98 -7.90
N GLU A 191 0.56 -5.68 -6.82
CA GLU A 191 1.61 -5.34 -5.87
C GLU A 191 3.02 -5.40 -6.47
N TRP A 192 3.22 -6.15 -7.56
CA TRP A 192 4.53 -6.28 -8.22
C TRP A 192 4.77 -5.24 -9.30
N GLY A 193 3.73 -4.56 -9.79
CA GLY A 193 3.84 -3.71 -10.98
C GLY A 193 4.89 -2.61 -10.88
N GLY A 194 4.97 -1.92 -9.73
CA GLY A 194 5.96 -0.87 -9.51
C GLY A 194 7.39 -1.40 -9.45
N TYR A 195 7.59 -2.56 -8.84
CA TYR A 195 8.90 -3.22 -8.77
C TYR A 195 9.36 -3.71 -10.15
N LEU A 196 8.46 -4.36 -10.91
CA LEU A 196 8.74 -4.82 -12.27
C LEU A 196 9.04 -3.65 -13.21
N LEU A 197 8.31 -2.54 -13.10
CA LEU A 197 8.57 -1.34 -13.87
C LEU A 197 9.96 -0.75 -13.56
N TRP A 198 10.34 -0.70 -12.28
CA TRP A 198 11.67 -0.23 -11.87
C TRP A 198 12.80 -1.13 -12.38
N ARG A 199 12.60 -2.45 -12.32
CA ARG A 199 13.66 -3.43 -12.60
C ARG A 199 13.80 -3.78 -14.09
N LEU A 200 12.67 -3.96 -14.77
CA LEU A 200 12.61 -4.49 -16.14
C LEU A 200 12.21 -3.43 -17.17
N GLY A 201 11.83 -2.22 -16.72
CA GLY A 201 11.50 -1.11 -17.60
C GLY A 201 12.75 -0.48 -18.22
N PRO A 202 12.67 0.05 -19.45
CA PRO A 202 11.48 0.10 -20.32
C PRO A 202 11.28 -1.15 -21.21
N GLN A 203 12.16 -2.15 -21.14
CA GLN A 203 12.16 -3.29 -22.07
C GLN A 203 10.99 -4.26 -21.85
N ARG A 204 10.40 -4.27 -20.64
CA ARG A 204 9.20 -5.05 -20.32
C ARG A 204 8.06 -4.11 -19.93
N LYS A 205 6.87 -4.35 -20.48
CA LYS A 205 5.66 -3.58 -20.20
C LYS A 205 4.80 -4.33 -19.19
N VAL A 206 4.63 -3.73 -18.01
CA VAL A 206 3.72 -4.23 -16.97
C VAL A 206 2.27 -3.92 -17.33
N PHE A 207 1.33 -4.74 -16.88
CA PHE A 207 -0.09 -4.56 -17.15
C PHE A 207 -0.68 -3.40 -16.34
N PHE A 208 -0.33 -3.33 -15.06
CA PHE A 208 -0.78 -2.28 -14.12
C PHE A 208 0.07 -2.27 -12.85
N ASP A 209 -0.02 -1.17 -12.09
CA ASP A 209 0.70 -0.97 -10.82
C ASP A 209 -0.04 -0.03 -9.85
N GLY A 210 0.56 0.19 -8.68
CA GLY A 210 0.07 1.01 -7.56
C GLY A 210 -0.31 2.46 -7.87
N ARG A 211 0.04 3.01 -9.04
CA ARG A 211 -0.40 4.35 -9.48
C ARG A 211 -1.90 4.39 -9.79
N ALA A 212 -2.51 3.23 -10.09
CA ALA A 212 -3.95 3.01 -10.19
C ALA A 212 -4.68 4.16 -10.91
N HIS A 213 -5.66 4.78 -10.26
CA HIS A 213 -6.49 5.90 -10.73
C HIS A 213 -5.73 7.11 -11.31
N THR A 214 -4.43 7.25 -11.05
CA THR A 214 -3.63 8.35 -11.60
C THR A 214 -3.19 8.10 -13.04
N VAL A 215 -3.13 6.82 -13.46
CA VAL A 215 -2.54 6.40 -14.74
C VAL A 215 -3.48 5.51 -15.55
N TYR A 216 -4.26 4.65 -14.87
CA TYR A 216 -5.05 3.61 -15.52
C TYR A 216 -6.54 3.96 -15.48
N PRO A 217 -7.31 3.67 -16.54
CA PRO A 217 -8.77 3.67 -16.50
C PRO A 217 -9.31 2.64 -15.51
N GLU A 218 -10.50 2.89 -14.94
CA GLU A 218 -11.14 2.01 -13.96
C GLU A 218 -11.27 0.56 -14.48
N GLN A 219 -11.65 0.38 -15.76
CA GLN A 219 -11.80 -0.95 -16.35
C GLN A 219 -10.49 -1.75 -16.39
N VAL A 220 -9.33 -1.10 -16.59
CA VAL A 220 -8.03 -1.79 -16.60
C VAL A 220 -7.72 -2.33 -15.20
N TYR A 221 -8.06 -1.56 -14.16
CA TYR A 221 -7.90 -1.99 -12.78
C TYR A 221 -8.85 -3.15 -12.42
N ILE A 222 -10.12 -3.06 -12.85
CA ILE A 222 -11.11 -4.12 -12.68
C ILE A 222 -10.64 -5.42 -13.35
N ASP A 223 -10.18 -5.34 -14.60
CA ASP A 223 -9.70 -6.49 -15.37
C ASP A 223 -8.44 -7.07 -14.74
N GLY A 224 -7.48 -6.22 -14.36
CA GLY A 224 -6.23 -6.63 -13.71
C GLY A 224 -6.48 -7.39 -12.41
N LEU A 225 -7.32 -6.86 -11.52
CA LEU A 225 -7.68 -7.56 -10.27
C LEU A 225 -8.51 -8.81 -10.51
N PHE A 226 -9.35 -8.85 -11.56
CA PHE A 226 -10.04 -10.08 -11.94
C PHE A 226 -9.07 -11.17 -12.37
N THR A 227 -8.01 -10.82 -13.12
CA THR A 227 -6.99 -11.82 -13.46
C THR A 227 -6.33 -12.39 -12.21
N GLN A 228 -6.08 -11.58 -11.18
CA GLN A 228 -5.44 -12.02 -9.93
C GLN A 228 -6.39 -12.87 -9.05
N PHE A 229 -7.62 -12.39 -8.83
CA PHE A 229 -8.53 -12.95 -7.82
C PHE A 229 -9.68 -13.79 -8.38
N GLY A 230 -10.05 -13.63 -9.65
CA GLY A 230 -11.13 -14.39 -10.30
C GLY A 230 -12.52 -14.10 -9.74
N GLU A 231 -13.37 -15.12 -9.66
CA GLU A 231 -14.79 -15.00 -9.30
C GLU A 231 -15.09 -14.29 -7.96
N PRO A 232 -14.30 -14.47 -6.87
CA PRO A 232 -14.44 -13.66 -5.67
C PRO A 232 -14.48 -12.14 -5.93
N TRP A 233 -13.69 -11.66 -6.89
CA TRP A 233 -13.67 -10.25 -7.28
C TRP A 233 -14.93 -9.83 -8.04
N SER A 234 -15.38 -10.63 -9.01
CA SER A 234 -16.65 -10.39 -9.73
C SER A 234 -17.84 -10.28 -8.78
N ARG A 235 -17.91 -11.15 -7.77
CA ARG A 235 -18.96 -11.11 -6.74
C ARG A 235 -18.90 -9.85 -5.89
N LEU A 236 -17.69 -9.38 -5.55
CA LEU A 236 -17.52 -8.14 -4.80
C LEU A 236 -17.97 -6.93 -5.63
N LEU A 237 -17.57 -6.85 -6.90
CA LEU A 237 -17.99 -5.79 -7.81
C LEU A 237 -19.51 -5.74 -7.94
N ALA A 238 -20.16 -6.89 -8.17
CA ALA A 238 -21.60 -6.97 -8.29
C ALA A 238 -22.32 -6.53 -7.01
N ARG A 239 -21.81 -6.95 -5.83
CA ARG A 239 -22.37 -6.54 -4.53
C ARG A 239 -22.29 -5.02 -4.32
N GLU A 240 -21.18 -4.41 -4.73
CA GLU A 240 -20.94 -2.98 -4.52
C GLU A 240 -21.52 -2.10 -5.67
N GLY A 241 -22.03 -2.74 -6.73
CA GLY A 241 -22.71 -2.09 -7.86
C GLY A 241 -21.77 -1.54 -8.93
N PHE A 242 -20.60 -2.14 -9.12
CA PHE A 242 -19.64 -1.78 -10.17
C PHE A 242 -19.82 -2.60 -11.44
N ALA A 243 -19.27 -2.09 -12.54
CA ALA A 243 -19.21 -2.82 -13.80
C ALA A 243 -18.45 -4.15 -13.64
N PRO A 244 -18.86 -5.20 -14.37
CA PRO A 244 -18.13 -6.46 -14.36
C PRO A 244 -16.78 -6.33 -15.08
N PRO A 245 -15.90 -7.34 -14.95
CA PRO A 245 -14.74 -7.47 -15.82
C PRO A 245 -15.13 -7.49 -17.30
N SER A 246 -14.21 -7.06 -18.15
CA SER A 246 -14.38 -6.95 -19.60
C SER A 246 -14.64 -8.27 -20.33
N GLY A 247 -14.49 -9.39 -19.65
CA GLY A 247 -14.56 -10.74 -20.20
C GLY A 247 -14.00 -11.76 -19.21
N ASP A 248 -13.89 -13.01 -19.66
CA ASP A 248 -13.16 -14.04 -18.92
C ASP A 248 -11.63 -13.81 -18.98
N LEU A 249 -10.86 -14.68 -18.32
CA LEU A 249 -9.41 -14.55 -18.30
C LEU A 249 -8.80 -14.64 -19.71
N ALA A 250 -9.29 -15.53 -20.58
CA ALA A 250 -8.73 -15.68 -21.92
C ALA A 250 -9.03 -14.45 -22.79
N GLU A 251 -10.26 -13.92 -22.70
CA GLU A 251 -10.67 -12.70 -23.41
C GLU A 251 -9.88 -11.47 -22.95
N ILE A 252 -9.58 -11.35 -21.65
CA ILE A 252 -8.74 -10.28 -21.11
C ILE A 252 -7.29 -10.43 -21.61
N LEU A 253 -6.70 -11.62 -21.52
CA LEU A 253 -5.34 -11.87 -22.00
C LEU A 253 -5.20 -11.53 -23.50
N GLU A 254 -6.21 -11.86 -24.31
CA GLU A 254 -6.24 -11.52 -25.73
C GLU A 254 -6.42 -10.01 -25.97
N ARG A 255 -7.41 -9.39 -25.30
CA ARG A 255 -7.72 -7.96 -25.43
C ARG A 255 -6.49 -7.08 -25.19
N TYR A 256 -5.70 -7.39 -24.18
CA TYR A 256 -4.52 -6.61 -23.81
C TYR A 256 -3.22 -7.12 -24.45
N GLN A 257 -3.32 -8.13 -25.33
CA GLN A 257 -2.19 -8.75 -26.03
C GLN A 257 -1.11 -9.22 -25.05
N VAL A 258 -1.52 -9.89 -23.98
CA VAL A 258 -0.60 -10.43 -22.97
C VAL A 258 0.12 -11.64 -23.56
N GLU A 259 1.44 -11.69 -23.37
CA GLU A 259 2.29 -12.76 -23.90
C GLU A 259 3.04 -13.52 -22.80
N MET A 260 3.18 -12.91 -21.63
CA MET A 260 3.76 -13.48 -20.42
C MET A 260 2.87 -13.19 -19.22
N VAL A 261 2.64 -14.17 -18.36
CA VAL A 261 1.87 -14.00 -17.12
C VAL A 261 2.75 -14.38 -15.94
N LEU A 262 2.90 -13.47 -14.98
CA LEU A 262 3.50 -13.75 -13.69
C LEU A 262 2.40 -13.97 -12.65
N CYS A 263 2.48 -15.09 -11.94
CA CYS A 263 1.54 -15.47 -10.91
C CYS A 263 2.24 -15.40 -9.54
N ASN A 264 1.59 -14.76 -8.57
CA ASN A 264 1.99 -14.82 -7.17
C ASN A 264 1.53 -16.16 -6.57
N ARG A 265 2.44 -16.91 -5.93
CA ARG A 265 2.11 -18.17 -5.26
C ARG A 265 1.49 -17.97 -3.88
N LEU A 266 1.71 -16.80 -3.28
CA LEU A 266 1.20 -16.46 -1.96
C LEU A 266 -0.23 -15.92 -2.01
N GLN A 267 -0.70 -15.48 -3.19
CA GLN A 267 -2.00 -14.82 -3.35
C GLN A 267 -2.73 -15.23 -4.63
N GLY A 268 -4.01 -15.56 -4.49
CA GLY A 268 -4.90 -15.89 -5.61
C GLY A 268 -4.70 -17.31 -6.13
N ASN A 269 -5.30 -17.59 -7.28
CA ASN A 269 -5.29 -18.90 -7.95
C ASN A 269 -5.10 -18.77 -9.47
N LEU A 270 -4.49 -17.68 -9.95
CA LEU A 270 -4.32 -17.40 -11.37
C LEU A 270 -3.63 -18.56 -12.11
N ALA A 271 -2.58 -19.14 -11.53
CA ALA A 271 -1.88 -20.29 -12.12
C ALA A 271 -2.79 -21.49 -12.38
N GLN A 272 -3.80 -21.74 -11.54
CA GLN A 272 -4.76 -22.84 -11.68
C GLN A 272 -5.85 -22.54 -12.72
N ARG A 273 -6.03 -21.27 -13.08
CA ARG A 273 -7.04 -20.80 -14.04
C ARG A 273 -6.46 -20.51 -15.42
N MET A 274 -5.16 -20.70 -15.62
CA MET A 274 -4.51 -20.40 -16.90
C MET A 274 -5.21 -21.15 -18.05
N PRO A 275 -5.61 -20.45 -19.13
CA PRO A 275 -6.31 -21.09 -20.24
C PRO A 275 -5.37 -21.99 -21.05
N ALA A 276 -5.95 -22.85 -21.89
CA ALA A 276 -5.21 -23.63 -22.86
C ALA A 276 -4.39 -22.72 -23.80
N GLY A 277 -3.28 -23.24 -24.35
CA GLY A 277 -2.36 -22.46 -25.18
C GLY A 277 -1.35 -21.64 -24.37
N TRP A 278 -1.20 -21.91 -23.08
CA TRP A 278 -0.15 -21.38 -22.20
C TRP A 278 0.59 -22.53 -21.54
N TYR A 279 1.90 -22.36 -21.32
CA TYR A 279 2.72 -23.34 -20.62
C TYR A 279 3.56 -22.68 -19.52
N LEU A 280 3.83 -23.44 -18.45
CA LEU A 280 4.69 -22.99 -17.35
C LEU A 280 6.15 -22.96 -17.83
N ALA A 281 6.74 -21.78 -17.87
CA ALA A 281 8.10 -21.56 -18.35
C ALA A 281 9.11 -21.38 -17.22
N TYR A 282 8.66 -20.90 -16.05
CA TYR A 282 9.48 -20.64 -14.87
C TYR A 282 8.67 -20.86 -13.59
N GLU A 283 9.33 -21.35 -12.54
CA GLU A 283 8.75 -21.54 -11.21
C GLU A 283 9.83 -21.41 -10.13
N ASP A 284 9.53 -20.66 -9.08
CA ASP A 284 10.29 -20.63 -7.83
C ASP A 284 9.34 -20.65 -6.61
N GLY A 285 9.86 -20.37 -5.40
CA GLY A 285 9.07 -20.33 -4.17
C GLY A 285 8.00 -19.22 -4.09
N ASN A 286 8.09 -18.18 -4.93
CA ASN A 286 7.24 -16.99 -4.89
C ASN A 286 6.42 -16.78 -6.19
N CYS A 287 6.97 -17.14 -7.35
CA CYS A 287 6.47 -16.80 -8.67
C CYS A 287 6.36 -18.04 -9.57
N GLN A 288 5.29 -18.07 -10.36
CA GLN A 288 5.18 -18.94 -11.54
C GLN A 288 5.02 -18.04 -12.77
N ALA A 289 5.80 -18.29 -13.83
CA ALA A 289 5.66 -17.56 -15.09
C ALA A 289 5.13 -18.48 -16.19
N PHE A 290 4.08 -18.02 -16.88
CA PHE A 290 3.50 -18.70 -18.02
C PHE A 290 3.79 -17.91 -19.30
N LEU A 291 4.07 -18.63 -20.38
CA LEU A 291 4.24 -18.07 -21.72
C LEU A 291 3.16 -18.62 -22.64
N ARG A 292 2.71 -17.80 -23.60
CA ARG A 292 1.81 -18.24 -24.66
C ARG A 292 2.55 -19.26 -25.55
N ASP A 293 1.90 -20.37 -25.90
CA ASP A 293 2.44 -21.42 -26.75
C ASP A 293 2.49 -20.95 -28.22
N THR A 294 3.53 -20.19 -28.54
CA THR A 294 3.86 -19.77 -29.90
C THR A 294 5.18 -20.42 -30.34
N PRO A 295 5.43 -20.58 -31.66
CA PRO A 295 6.68 -21.11 -32.17
C PRO A 295 7.93 -20.41 -31.63
N GLU A 296 7.84 -19.09 -31.38
CA GLU A 296 8.93 -18.25 -30.86
C GLU A 296 9.23 -18.50 -29.38
N ASN A 297 8.23 -18.94 -28.62
CA ASN A 297 8.35 -19.23 -27.19
C ASN A 297 8.76 -20.67 -26.91
N ARG A 298 8.37 -21.62 -27.78
CA ARG A 298 8.71 -23.05 -27.64
C ARG A 298 10.20 -23.27 -27.40
N GLY A 299 10.53 -24.00 -26.34
CA GLY A 299 11.92 -24.31 -25.94
C GLY A 299 12.55 -23.33 -24.95
N ARG A 300 11.86 -22.24 -24.56
CA ARG A 300 12.35 -21.27 -23.56
C ARG A 300 12.01 -21.65 -22.10
N THR A 301 11.99 -22.95 -21.81
CA THR A 301 11.62 -23.47 -20.49
C THR A 301 12.85 -23.55 -19.59
N LEU A 302 12.81 -22.88 -18.44
CA LEU A 302 13.76 -23.06 -17.35
C LEU A 302 12.96 -23.38 -16.09
N LEU A 303 12.76 -24.67 -15.84
CA LEU A 303 12.34 -25.14 -14.52
C LEU A 303 13.57 -25.07 -13.61
N VAL A 304 13.75 -23.93 -12.93
CA VAL A 304 14.79 -23.81 -11.90
C VAL A 304 14.34 -24.69 -10.73
N PRO A 305 15.14 -25.67 -10.26
CA PRO A 305 14.74 -26.48 -9.13
C PRO A 305 14.57 -25.57 -7.89
N PRO A 306 13.56 -25.83 -7.04
CA PRO A 306 13.40 -25.08 -5.80
C PRO A 306 14.68 -25.25 -4.95
N ARG A 307 15.25 -24.14 -4.50
CA ARG A 307 16.24 -24.15 -3.41
C ARG A 307 15.51 -24.07 -2.08
#